data_AF-A0A8H6Y3Y6-F1
#
_entry.id   AF-A0A8H6Y3Y6-F1
#
_cell.length_a   1.000
_cell.length_b   1.000
_cell.length_c   1.000
_cell.angle_alpha   90.00
_cell.angle_beta   90.00
_cell.angle_gamma   90.00
#
_symmetry.space_group_name_H-M   'P 1'
#
loop_
_entity.id
_entity.type
_entity.pdbx_description
1 polymer ?
#
loop_
_entity_poly.entity_id
_entity_poly.type
_entity_poly.pdbx_seq_one_letter_code
_entity_poly.pdbx_strand_id
1 'polypeptide(L)'
;MTVSFTKKTREKNLKKWLEEITMPGKSITYGEHDYVFFGFTESNLKAGHVLFFREGPDFSVSDLKDQFGSDLKAVFDTFGYGKYAARLGLSFSSTVATQQIKPEDRHLLPDLKADDGSLCSDGCGLIRDSFAQEISAVLAVPPDTAVFQIRLGGVKGTLTRCPDGLFDRICGCRGKKVAYRQSMVKYNDGRLLPLEVQNVSRPPKSGRLNKQFILLLLTLGVPLSVFEGLLQAQLDDIDRITVDRERALDCVDGEVDAEADSFHQDLYEMLLAGHDMNEPYLASQLRHFQNTTRDKLRTKLNIAVKRSAYFLGVVDHCGVLKEGEVYINVPTKGGPQVGPVALMRNPAYDPDGIRVLEAVNRPELKHLTNCIVFAASGARSEPDRMGGGDLDGDTYFVIFDPSLIPARRAANATVAVKKPLPAKTIVISGRTQTISRTTPTNKDMRTAAIETFVTMRCNFLLGSLSNEWMARVGTALN
;
A
#
# COMPACT_ATOMS: atom_id res chain seq x y z
N MET A 1 -12.97 19.73 12.67
CA MET A 1 -13.82 20.22 11.57
C MET A 1 -13.03 20.21 10.27
N THR A 2 -13.66 19.81 9.16
CA THR A 2 -13.04 19.86 7.82
C THR A 2 -13.77 20.90 6.97
N VAL A 3 -13.02 21.82 6.34
CA VAL A 3 -13.57 22.80 5.41
C VAL A 3 -13.16 22.43 3.99
N SER A 4 -14.13 22.37 3.09
CA SER A 4 -13.96 21.85 1.73
C SER A 4 -13.98 22.97 0.68
N PHE A 5 -13.04 22.91 -0.24
CA PHE A 5 -12.89 23.84 -1.36
C PHE A 5 -12.90 23.08 -2.68
N THR A 6 -13.83 23.43 -3.56
CA THR A 6 -13.87 22.86 -4.90
C THR A 6 -12.84 23.52 -5.81
N LYS A 7 -12.52 22.87 -6.94
CA LYS A 7 -11.68 23.46 -8.00
C LYS A 7 -12.29 24.73 -8.62
N LYS A 8 -13.61 24.94 -8.48
CA LYS A 8 -14.32 26.14 -8.96
C LYS A 8 -14.08 27.37 -8.08
N THR A 9 -13.62 27.19 -6.84
CA THR A 9 -13.31 28.31 -5.94
C THR A 9 -12.17 29.15 -6.51
N ARG A 10 -12.43 30.44 -6.77
CA ARG A 10 -11.43 31.37 -7.33
C ARG A 10 -10.20 31.45 -6.40
N GLU A 11 -9.01 31.22 -6.96
CA GLU A 11 -7.76 31.14 -6.19
C GLU A 11 -7.47 32.40 -5.39
N LYS A 12 -7.72 33.58 -5.97
CA LYS A 12 -7.55 34.87 -5.29
C LYS A 12 -8.41 34.98 -4.03
N ASN A 13 -9.68 34.54 -4.10
CA ASN A 13 -10.60 34.61 -2.97
C ASN A 13 -10.24 33.57 -1.91
N LEU A 14 -9.88 32.35 -2.33
CA LEU A 14 -9.43 31.29 -1.44
C LEU A 14 -8.17 31.70 -0.69
N LYS A 15 -7.17 32.21 -1.41
CA LYS A 15 -5.91 32.67 -0.82
C LYS A 15 -6.16 33.76 0.23
N LYS A 16 -6.94 34.78 -0.12
CA LYS A 16 -7.32 35.86 0.82
C LYS A 16 -8.02 35.31 2.07
N TRP A 17 -9.00 34.42 1.90
CA TRP A 17 -9.71 33.81 3.02
C TRP A 17 -8.78 32.97 3.91
N LEU A 18 -7.90 32.17 3.30
CA LEU A 18 -6.90 31.39 4.04
C LEU A 18 -5.91 32.31 4.78
N GLU A 19 -5.45 33.38 4.15
CA GLU A 19 -4.59 34.38 4.80
C GLU A 19 -5.29 34.98 6.02
N GLU A 20 -6.58 35.32 5.94
CA GLU A 20 -7.32 35.86 7.08
C GLU A 20 -7.53 34.83 8.19
N ILE A 21 -8.04 33.63 7.87
CA ILE A 21 -8.49 32.65 8.87
C ILE A 21 -7.35 31.88 9.54
N THR A 22 -6.15 31.88 8.97
CA THR A 22 -4.97 31.21 9.52
C THR A 22 -4.11 32.13 10.40
N MET A 23 -4.49 33.41 10.57
CA MET A 23 -3.78 34.32 11.47
C MET A 23 -3.86 33.83 12.93
N PRO A 24 -2.80 34.02 13.73
CA PRO A 24 -2.84 33.77 15.16
C PRO A 24 -4.03 34.48 15.82
N GLY A 25 -4.76 33.78 16.70
CA GLY A 25 -5.95 34.31 17.36
C GLY A 25 -7.22 34.36 16.50
N LYS A 26 -7.18 33.83 15.26
CA LYS A 26 -8.39 33.63 14.44
C LYS A 26 -8.91 32.21 14.56
N SER A 27 -10.23 32.11 14.56
CA SER A 27 -10.98 30.85 14.59
C SER A 27 -12.19 30.95 13.67
N ILE A 28 -12.74 29.79 13.32
CA ILE A 28 -14.07 29.67 12.74
C ILE A 28 -15.00 29.21 13.87
N THR A 29 -16.02 30.02 14.16
CA THR A 29 -17.10 29.61 15.07
C THR A 29 -18.12 28.77 14.31
N TYR A 30 -18.41 27.58 14.80
CA TYR A 30 -19.48 26.73 14.28
C TYR A 30 -20.20 26.05 15.45
N GLY A 31 -21.51 26.33 15.58
CA GLY A 31 -22.25 26.01 16.79
C GLY A 31 -21.72 26.81 17.97
N GLU A 32 -21.45 26.13 19.09
CA GLU A 32 -20.92 26.73 20.33
C GLU A 32 -19.39 26.62 20.43
N HIS A 33 -18.70 26.31 19.34
CA HIS A 33 -17.29 25.95 19.37
C HIS A 33 -16.48 26.75 18.35
N ASP A 34 -15.28 27.15 18.79
CA ASP A 34 -14.28 27.80 17.97
C ASP A 34 -13.26 26.79 17.47
N TYR A 35 -12.96 26.88 16.18
CA TYR A 35 -12.05 25.96 15.50
C TYR A 35 -10.88 26.75 14.91
N VAL A 36 -9.66 26.38 15.32
CA VAL A 36 -8.40 26.99 14.88
C VAL A 36 -7.79 26.17 13.75
N PHE A 37 -7.10 26.85 12.83
CA PHE A 37 -6.48 26.19 11.69
C PHE A 37 -5.43 25.16 12.14
N PHE A 38 -5.59 23.92 11.69
CA PHE A 38 -4.68 22.84 12.01
C PHE A 38 -3.64 22.62 10.90
N GLY A 39 -4.10 22.56 9.65
CA GLY A 39 -3.27 22.23 8.49
C GLY A 39 -4.04 21.36 7.49
N PHE A 40 -3.31 20.54 6.74
CA PHE A 40 -3.89 19.51 5.86
C PHE A 40 -2.87 18.40 5.61
N THR A 41 -3.37 17.20 5.34
CA THR A 41 -2.57 16.05 4.90
C THR A 41 -2.57 15.96 3.36
N GLU A 42 -1.78 15.04 2.80
CA GLU A 42 -1.81 14.76 1.35
C GLU A 42 -3.21 14.33 0.87
N SER A 43 -3.90 13.48 1.65
CA SER A 43 -5.26 13.03 1.32
C SER A 43 -6.26 14.19 1.34
N ASN A 44 -6.12 15.10 2.31
CA ASN A 44 -6.95 16.31 2.35
C ASN A 44 -6.67 17.21 1.15
N LEU A 45 -5.41 17.37 0.74
CA LEU A 45 -5.04 18.16 -0.43
C LEU A 45 -5.70 17.63 -1.71
N LYS A 46 -5.69 16.30 -1.93
CA LYS A 46 -6.38 15.65 -3.05
C LYS A 46 -7.89 15.93 -3.04
N ALA A 47 -8.52 15.91 -1.87
CA ALA A 47 -9.94 16.18 -1.70
C ALA A 47 -10.30 17.70 -1.66
N GLY A 48 -9.30 18.58 -1.63
CA GLY A 48 -9.51 20.02 -1.48
C GLY A 48 -9.99 20.41 -0.08
N HIS A 49 -9.47 19.75 0.95
CA HIS A 49 -9.90 19.90 2.34
C HIS A 49 -8.81 20.53 3.20
N VAL A 50 -9.19 21.39 4.13
CA VAL A 50 -8.32 21.84 5.23
C VAL A 50 -8.92 21.42 6.57
N LEU A 51 -8.05 21.15 7.52
CA LEU A 51 -8.40 20.71 8.86
C LEU A 51 -8.38 21.89 9.83
N PHE A 52 -9.41 21.95 10.66
CA PHE A 52 -9.48 22.82 11.82
C PHE A 52 -9.73 21.98 13.07
N PHE A 53 -9.10 22.38 14.18
CA PHE A 53 -9.16 21.71 15.46
C PHE A 53 -9.85 22.62 16.47
N ARG A 54 -10.69 22.02 17.32
CA ARG A 54 -11.32 22.75 18.42
C ARG A 54 -10.30 22.81 19.54
N GLU A 55 -9.84 24.00 19.90
CA GLU A 55 -8.99 24.17 21.07
C GLU A 55 -9.86 24.19 22.34
N GLY A 56 -9.28 23.73 23.44
CA GLY A 56 -9.90 23.72 24.75
C GLY A 56 -8.89 24.12 25.83
N PRO A 57 -9.31 24.21 27.11
CA PRO A 57 -8.44 24.59 28.21
C PRO A 57 -7.19 23.72 28.34
N ASP A 58 -7.31 22.43 28.00
CA ASP A 58 -6.27 21.42 28.20
C ASP A 58 -5.59 20.95 26.89
N PHE A 59 -6.03 21.46 25.73
CA PHE A 59 -5.52 21.01 24.43
C PHE A 59 -5.54 22.12 23.38
N SER A 60 -4.37 22.46 22.87
CA SER A 60 -4.19 23.34 21.72
C SER A 60 -3.73 22.58 20.46
N VAL A 61 -3.79 23.26 19.31
CA VAL A 61 -3.16 22.78 18.06
C VAL A 61 -1.66 22.58 18.24
N SER A 62 -1.01 23.44 19.03
CA SER A 62 0.43 23.32 19.31
C SER A 62 0.71 22.04 20.09
N ASP A 63 -0.02 21.82 21.19
CA ASP A 63 0.17 20.65 22.05
C ASP A 63 -0.04 19.35 21.28
N LEU A 64 -1.06 19.30 20.41
CA LEU A 64 -1.35 18.11 19.60
C LEU A 64 -0.25 17.84 18.57
N LYS A 65 0.31 18.88 17.94
CA LYS A 65 1.42 18.71 17.00
C LYS A 65 2.69 18.27 17.70
N ASP A 66 2.95 18.78 18.90
CA ASP A 66 4.09 18.36 19.72
C ASP A 66 3.95 16.90 20.18
N GLN A 67 2.72 16.41 20.41
CA GLN A 67 2.46 15.00 20.67
C GLN A 67 2.75 14.11 19.46
N PHE A 68 2.48 14.59 18.24
CA PHE A 68 2.72 13.82 17.02
C PHE A 68 4.21 13.60 16.73
N GLY A 69 5.06 14.59 16.99
CA GLY A 69 6.50 14.48 16.79
C GLY A 69 7.22 15.79 17.08
N SER A 70 8.29 15.72 17.87
CA SER A 70 9.03 16.91 18.33
C SER A 70 9.78 17.65 17.22
N ASP A 71 9.95 17.03 16.05
CA ASP A 71 10.73 17.56 14.92
C ASP A 71 9.93 17.66 13.61
N LEU A 72 8.59 17.58 13.66
CA LEU A 72 7.76 17.80 12.45
C LEU A 72 8.05 19.18 11.83
N LYS A 73 8.37 20.19 12.64
CA LYS A 73 8.83 21.48 12.15
C LYS A 73 10.15 21.38 11.37
N ALA A 74 11.11 20.56 11.81
CA ALA A 74 12.37 20.35 11.11
C ALA A 74 12.16 19.69 9.74
N VAL A 75 11.15 18.83 9.60
CA VAL A 75 10.73 18.29 8.29
C VAL A 75 10.29 19.42 7.35
N PHE A 76 9.49 20.36 7.84
CA PHE A 76 9.11 21.55 7.08
C PHE A 76 10.33 22.39 6.70
N ASP A 77 11.20 22.70 7.67
CA ASP A 77 12.37 23.55 7.45
C ASP A 77 13.32 22.94 6.40
N THR A 78 13.41 21.60 6.33
CA THR A 78 14.29 20.88 5.41
C THR A 78 13.67 20.62 4.03
N PHE A 79 12.40 20.26 3.99
CA PHE A 79 11.75 19.71 2.78
C PHE A 79 10.51 20.49 2.30
N GLY A 80 10.09 21.50 3.04
CA GLY A 80 8.90 22.31 2.74
C GLY A 80 7.57 21.66 3.15
N TYR A 81 6.48 22.40 2.91
CA TYR A 81 5.16 22.05 3.44
C TYR A 81 4.58 20.76 2.84
N GLY A 82 4.86 20.45 1.57
CA GLY A 82 4.38 19.22 0.95
C GLY A 82 4.87 17.96 1.67
N LYS A 83 6.16 17.91 2.03
CA LYS A 83 6.71 16.77 2.79
C LYS A 83 6.21 16.77 4.23
N TYR A 84 6.10 17.95 4.85
CA TYR A 84 5.48 18.08 6.17
C TYR A 84 4.05 17.53 6.18
N ALA A 85 3.19 17.91 5.23
CA ALA A 85 1.80 17.44 5.14
C ALA A 85 1.72 15.91 4.97
N ALA A 86 2.66 15.31 4.22
CA ALA A 86 2.76 13.85 4.10
C ALA A 86 3.18 13.18 5.42
N ARG A 87 4.04 13.81 6.23
CA ARG A 87 4.42 13.29 7.56
C ARG A 87 3.33 13.48 8.60
N LEU A 88 2.68 14.64 8.60
CA LEU A 88 1.51 14.91 9.44
C LEU A 88 0.41 13.88 9.19
N GLY A 89 0.23 13.44 7.93
CA GLY A 89 -0.75 12.41 7.58
C GLY A 89 -0.54 11.05 8.25
N LEU A 90 0.66 10.75 8.76
CA LEU A 90 0.91 9.49 9.47
C LEU A 90 0.05 9.38 10.73
N SER A 91 -0.12 10.49 11.47
CA SER A 91 -0.96 10.58 12.68
C SER A 91 -2.47 10.48 12.42
N PHE A 92 -2.89 10.44 11.16
CA PHE A 92 -4.31 10.29 10.76
C PHE A 92 -4.57 8.92 10.10
N SER A 93 -3.59 8.01 10.14
CA SER A 93 -3.78 6.64 9.66
C SER A 93 -4.80 5.93 10.54
N SER A 94 -5.74 5.20 9.93
CA SER A 94 -6.59 4.26 10.68
C SER A 94 -5.74 3.09 11.15
N THR A 95 -5.57 2.95 12.47
CA THR A 95 -4.69 1.98 13.13
C THR A 95 -5.38 1.36 14.33
N VAL A 96 -4.91 0.20 14.76
CA VAL A 96 -5.23 -0.37 16.08
C VAL A 96 -4.03 -0.16 17.01
N ALA A 97 -4.21 0.60 18.08
CA ALA A 97 -3.20 0.77 19.11
C ALA A 97 -3.05 -0.53 19.91
N THR A 98 -1.80 -0.94 20.17
CA THR A 98 -1.48 -2.17 20.87
C THR A 98 -0.78 -1.87 22.20
N GLN A 99 0.50 -2.22 22.34
CA GLN A 99 1.29 -1.97 23.55
C GLN A 99 2.21 -0.77 23.40
N GLN A 100 2.53 -0.12 24.51
CA GLN A 100 3.61 0.88 24.55
C GLN A 100 4.97 0.21 24.41
N ILE A 101 5.82 0.76 23.54
CA ILE A 101 7.20 0.31 23.35
C ILE A 101 8.14 1.43 23.78
N LYS A 102 8.92 1.19 24.83
CA LYS A 102 9.88 2.18 25.32
C LYS A 102 11.12 2.23 24.42
N PRO A 103 11.86 3.34 24.34
CA PRO A 103 13.08 3.44 23.54
C PRO A 103 14.10 2.32 23.82
N GLU A 104 14.23 1.91 25.08
CA GLU A 104 15.10 0.80 25.50
C GLU A 104 14.67 -0.57 24.96
N ASP A 105 13.40 -0.75 24.60
CA ASP A 105 12.88 -1.99 23.99
C ASP A 105 13.13 -2.03 22.47
N ARG A 106 13.64 -0.94 21.89
CA ARG A 106 13.84 -0.79 20.44
C ARG A 106 15.32 -0.91 20.07
N HIS A 107 15.55 -1.34 18.84
CA HIS A 107 16.88 -1.44 18.25
C HIS A 107 16.91 -0.86 16.84
N LEU A 108 17.93 -0.09 16.50
CA LEU A 108 18.13 0.45 15.16
C LEU A 108 19.12 -0.42 14.38
N LEU A 109 18.65 -1.04 13.31
CA LEU A 109 19.43 -1.83 12.38
C LEU A 109 19.90 -0.98 11.18
N PRO A 110 21.09 -1.25 10.61
CA PRO A 110 21.54 -0.60 9.38
C PRO A 110 20.72 -1.07 8.19
N ASP A 111 20.35 -0.20 7.24
CA ASP A 111 19.66 -0.66 6.01
C ASP A 111 20.53 -1.64 5.18
N LEU A 112 19.89 -2.69 4.65
CA LEU A 112 20.49 -3.64 3.71
C LEU A 112 20.46 -3.04 2.32
N LYS A 113 21.58 -3.12 1.60
CA LYS A 113 21.78 -2.47 0.30
C LYS A 113 22.22 -3.47 -0.76
N ALA A 114 21.70 -3.27 -1.95
CA ALA A 114 22.21 -3.89 -3.17
C ALA A 114 23.52 -3.22 -3.62
N ASP A 115 24.17 -3.82 -4.63
CA ASP A 115 25.46 -3.34 -5.15
C ASP A 115 25.37 -1.91 -5.74
N ASP A 116 24.22 -1.54 -6.31
CA ASP A 116 23.95 -0.19 -6.84
C ASP A 116 23.56 0.84 -5.76
N GLY A 117 23.48 0.42 -4.50
CA GLY A 117 23.11 1.24 -3.36
C GLY A 117 21.60 1.37 -3.11
N SER A 118 20.75 0.77 -3.95
CA SER A 118 19.32 0.66 -3.67
C SER A 118 19.07 -0.16 -2.40
N LEU A 119 18.02 0.19 -1.66
CA LEU A 119 17.73 -0.44 -0.38
C LEU A 119 16.91 -1.73 -0.60
N CYS A 120 17.45 -2.86 -0.14
CA CYS A 120 16.74 -4.15 -0.13
C CYS A 120 15.77 -4.25 1.05
N SER A 121 15.98 -3.46 2.10
CA SER A 121 15.19 -3.48 3.34
C SER A 121 14.40 -2.19 3.59
N ASP A 122 14.16 -1.36 2.56
CA ASP A 122 13.47 -0.07 2.71
C ASP A 122 12.11 -0.27 3.37
N GLY A 123 11.93 0.23 4.60
CA GLY A 123 10.66 0.08 5.30
C GLY A 123 10.47 -1.25 6.06
N CYS A 124 11.43 -2.17 6.10
CA CYS A 124 11.26 -3.48 6.75
C CYS A 124 12.19 -3.71 7.97
N GLY A 125 11.57 -3.95 9.12
CA GLY A 125 12.21 -4.31 10.39
C GLY A 125 11.84 -5.70 10.90
N LEU A 126 12.08 -5.93 12.19
CA LEU A 126 11.87 -7.19 12.90
C LEU A 126 11.04 -6.99 14.16
N ILE A 127 10.21 -7.98 14.48
CA ILE A 127 9.54 -8.14 15.78
C ILE A 127 9.90 -9.50 16.37
N ARG A 128 10.26 -9.52 17.65
CA ARG A 128 10.56 -10.76 18.38
C ARG A 128 9.34 -11.67 18.42
N ASP A 129 9.51 -12.97 18.26
CA ASP A 129 8.43 -13.96 18.24
C ASP A 129 7.53 -13.88 19.47
N SER A 130 8.12 -13.88 20.67
CA SER A 130 7.38 -13.75 21.93
C SER A 130 6.52 -12.47 21.97
N PHE A 131 7.06 -11.34 21.54
CA PHE A 131 6.31 -10.08 21.50
C PHE A 131 5.26 -10.07 20.37
N ALA A 132 5.55 -10.68 19.21
CA ALA A 132 4.59 -10.81 18.11
C ALA A 132 3.35 -11.63 18.51
N GLN A 133 3.52 -12.65 19.37
CA GLN A 133 2.39 -13.41 19.93
C GLN A 133 1.50 -12.53 20.81
N GLU A 134 2.09 -11.70 21.68
CA GLU A 134 1.34 -10.75 22.50
C GLU A 134 0.56 -9.74 21.64
N ILE A 135 1.20 -9.19 20.60
CA ILE A 135 0.54 -8.28 19.66
C ILE A 135 -0.59 -9.00 18.89
N SER A 136 -0.37 -10.25 18.48
CA SER A 136 -1.39 -11.04 17.79
C SER A 136 -2.63 -11.27 18.67
N ALA A 137 -2.42 -11.55 19.96
CA ALA A 137 -3.50 -11.71 20.92
C ALA A 137 -4.30 -10.41 21.11
N VAL A 138 -3.63 -9.26 21.24
CA VAL A 138 -4.29 -7.94 21.35
C VAL A 138 -5.13 -7.62 20.11
N LEU A 139 -4.64 -7.99 18.92
CA LEU A 139 -5.33 -7.74 17.65
C LEU A 139 -6.40 -8.80 17.30
N ALA A 140 -6.51 -9.87 18.09
CA ALA A 140 -7.33 -11.04 17.77
C ALA A 140 -7.04 -11.63 16.37
N VAL A 141 -5.76 -11.68 15.99
CA VAL A 141 -5.27 -12.30 14.74
C VAL A 141 -4.56 -13.63 15.04
N PRO A 142 -4.36 -14.51 14.04
CA PRO A 142 -3.72 -15.80 14.26
C PRO A 142 -2.38 -15.68 15.00
N PRO A 143 -2.10 -16.53 16.01
CA PRO A 143 -0.88 -16.48 16.80
C PRO A 143 0.40 -16.75 16.03
N ASP A 144 0.33 -17.14 14.75
CA ASP A 144 1.44 -17.39 13.81
C ASP A 144 1.58 -16.28 12.76
N THR A 145 0.87 -15.16 12.92
CA THR A 145 0.98 -13.98 12.02
C THR A 145 2.44 -13.54 11.85
N ALA A 146 2.89 -13.47 10.59
CA ALA A 146 4.30 -13.29 10.26
C ALA A 146 4.71 -11.83 10.04
N VAL A 147 3.81 -10.97 9.58
CA VAL A 147 4.12 -9.58 9.21
C VAL A 147 3.09 -8.62 9.78
N PHE A 148 3.58 -7.52 10.34
CA PHE A 148 2.77 -6.42 10.87
C PHE A 148 3.18 -5.13 10.16
N GLN A 149 2.26 -4.47 9.47
CA GLN A 149 2.47 -3.11 8.98
C GLN A 149 2.16 -2.13 10.11
N ILE A 150 3.13 -1.32 10.51
CA ILE A 150 3.08 -0.57 11.76
C ILE A 150 3.24 0.93 11.58
N ARG A 151 2.80 1.65 12.61
CA ARG A 151 3.29 2.97 13.00
C ARG A 151 3.77 2.89 14.43
N LEU A 152 4.90 3.53 14.70
CA LEU A 152 5.45 3.70 16.04
C LEU A 152 6.04 5.09 16.09
N GLY A 153 5.18 6.07 16.41
CA GLY A 153 5.52 7.48 16.22
C GLY A 153 5.93 7.79 14.80
N GLY A 154 7.13 8.35 14.62
CA GLY A 154 7.68 8.66 13.30
C GLY A 154 8.23 7.45 12.54
N VAL A 155 8.26 6.26 13.14
CA VAL A 155 8.64 5.01 12.47
C VAL A 155 7.45 4.42 11.71
N LYS A 156 7.58 4.26 10.39
CA LYS A 156 6.59 3.63 9.51
C LYS A 156 7.24 2.50 8.72
N GLY A 157 6.58 1.35 8.67
CA GLY A 157 6.95 0.26 7.77
C GLY A 157 6.34 -1.07 8.15
N THR A 158 7.00 -2.16 7.83
CA THR A 158 6.62 -3.52 8.26
C THR A 158 7.60 -4.05 9.31
N LEU A 159 7.11 -4.88 10.23
CA LEU A 159 7.91 -5.70 11.13
C LEU A 159 7.67 -7.17 10.82
N THR A 160 8.75 -7.88 10.54
CA THR A 160 8.74 -9.31 10.26
C THR A 160 8.99 -10.08 11.55
N ARG A 161 8.12 -11.03 11.84
CA ARG A 161 8.25 -11.91 13.00
C ARG A 161 9.52 -12.74 12.89
N CYS A 162 10.27 -12.82 13.98
CA CYS A 162 11.56 -13.50 14.00
C CYS A 162 11.73 -14.29 15.31
N PRO A 163 12.08 -15.59 15.23
CA PRO A 163 12.38 -16.40 16.40
C PRO A 163 13.37 -15.71 17.34
N ASP A 164 13.08 -15.69 18.65
CA ASP A 164 13.81 -14.90 19.65
C ASP A 164 15.34 -15.06 19.58
N GLY A 165 15.83 -16.29 19.41
CA GLY A 165 17.28 -16.54 19.30
C GLY A 165 17.90 -16.05 17.98
N LEU A 166 17.13 -16.04 16.90
CA LEU A 166 17.54 -15.46 15.62
C LEU A 166 17.51 -13.92 15.69
N PHE A 167 16.47 -13.36 16.32
CA PHE A 167 16.36 -11.93 16.60
C PHE A 167 17.59 -11.43 17.37
N ASP A 168 17.95 -12.10 18.47
CA ASP A 168 19.12 -11.76 19.28
C ASP A 168 20.42 -11.79 18.46
N ARG A 169 20.55 -12.78 17.56
CA ARG A 169 21.71 -12.92 16.68
C ARG A 169 21.80 -11.78 15.66
N ILE A 170 20.69 -11.43 15.02
CA ILE A 170 20.64 -10.36 14.00
C ILE A 170 20.90 -9.00 14.64
N CYS A 171 20.29 -8.73 15.80
CA CYS A 171 20.45 -7.45 16.50
C CYS A 171 21.76 -7.35 17.31
N GLY A 172 22.47 -8.45 17.53
CA GLY A 172 23.66 -8.49 18.38
C GLY A 172 23.40 -8.06 19.84
N CYS A 173 22.15 -8.10 20.29
CA CYS A 173 21.74 -7.70 21.64
C CYS A 173 20.48 -8.43 22.09
N ARG A 174 20.29 -8.52 23.42
CA ARG A 174 19.13 -9.17 24.05
C ARG A 174 18.15 -8.15 24.64
N GLY A 175 16.93 -8.59 24.92
CA GLY A 175 15.91 -7.81 25.64
C GLY A 175 15.15 -6.79 24.78
N LYS A 176 15.52 -6.63 23.51
CA LYS A 176 14.80 -5.78 22.56
C LYS A 176 13.55 -6.51 22.05
N LYS A 177 12.44 -5.78 21.93
CA LYS A 177 11.16 -6.28 21.43
C LYS A 177 11.02 -6.11 19.92
N VAL A 178 11.49 -4.97 19.40
CA VAL A 178 11.42 -4.61 17.97
C VAL A 178 12.75 -4.05 17.50
N ALA A 179 13.05 -4.29 16.23
CA ALA A 179 14.16 -3.67 15.54
C ALA A 179 13.69 -3.00 14.24
N TYR A 180 14.09 -1.77 14.01
CA TYR A 180 13.68 -0.97 12.85
C TYR A 180 14.91 -0.39 12.16
N ARG A 181 14.75 0.19 10.98
CA ARG A 181 15.86 0.70 10.17
C ARG A 181 15.73 2.21 9.92
N GLN A 182 16.81 2.85 9.50
CA GLN A 182 16.83 4.29 9.25
C GLN A 182 15.83 4.70 8.16
N SER A 183 15.67 3.88 7.12
CA SER A 183 14.64 4.03 6.08
C SER A 183 13.21 4.13 6.63
N MET A 184 12.92 3.52 7.78
CA MET A 184 11.61 3.54 8.43
C MET A 184 11.34 4.85 9.20
N VAL A 185 12.38 5.57 9.62
CA VAL A 185 12.27 6.79 10.42
C VAL A 185 11.89 7.97 9.53
N LYS A 186 10.68 8.49 9.71
CA LYS A 186 10.15 9.59 8.89
C LYS A 186 10.27 10.95 9.59
N TYR A 187 10.33 10.94 10.92
CA TYR A 187 10.59 12.04 11.86
C TYR A 187 10.84 11.41 13.26
N ASN A 188 11.28 12.19 14.24
CA ASN A 188 11.55 11.74 15.61
C ASN A 188 10.30 11.80 16.50
N ASP A 189 10.17 10.81 17.39
CA ASP A 189 9.03 10.71 18.30
C ASP A 189 9.01 11.86 19.32
N GLY A 190 7.83 12.45 19.55
CA GLY A 190 7.66 13.50 20.56
C GLY A 190 7.53 12.96 21.99
N ARG A 191 6.84 11.84 22.19
CA ARG A 191 6.61 11.16 23.48
C ARG A 191 6.54 9.64 23.29
N LEU A 192 6.43 8.88 24.38
CA LEU A 192 6.14 7.44 24.34
C LEU A 192 4.80 7.20 23.63
N LEU A 193 4.87 6.57 22.46
CA LEU A 193 3.71 6.21 21.65
C LEU A 193 3.52 4.69 21.62
N PRO A 194 2.26 4.21 21.58
CA PRO A 194 1.99 2.80 21.38
C PRO A 194 2.49 2.33 20.02
N LEU A 195 2.76 1.03 19.91
CA LEU A 195 2.82 0.38 18.61
C LEU A 195 1.42 0.33 18.03
N GLU A 196 1.26 0.87 16.84
CA GLU A 196 0.00 0.92 16.13
C GLU A 196 0.08 0.02 14.90
N VAL A 197 -0.91 -0.84 14.69
CA VAL A 197 -0.92 -1.77 13.56
C VAL A 197 -1.92 -1.31 12.49
N GLN A 198 -1.36 -1.02 11.31
CA GLN A 198 -1.96 -0.89 9.97
C GLN A 198 -2.76 -2.12 9.55
N ASN A 199 -1.98 -3.14 9.26
CA ASN A 199 -2.39 -4.32 8.52
C ASN A 199 -1.48 -5.48 8.94
N VAL A 200 -1.88 -6.70 8.64
CA VAL A 200 -1.11 -7.90 8.94
C VAL A 200 -1.09 -8.86 7.75
N SER A 201 -0.10 -9.74 7.68
CA SER A 201 -0.12 -10.87 6.74
C SER A 201 -1.30 -11.79 7.06
N ARG A 202 -2.06 -12.19 6.05
CA ARG A 202 -3.21 -13.11 6.16
C ARG A 202 -3.12 -14.19 5.09
N PRO A 203 -3.69 -15.39 5.32
CA PRO A 203 -3.84 -16.39 4.27
C PRO A 203 -4.41 -15.76 2.99
N PRO A 204 -3.70 -15.84 1.85
CA PRO A 204 -4.07 -15.09 0.68
C PRO A 204 -5.22 -15.76 -0.10
N LYS A 205 -6.19 -14.95 -0.53
CA LYS A 205 -7.14 -15.35 -1.57
C LYS A 205 -6.49 -15.31 -2.96
N SER A 206 -7.13 -15.95 -3.93
CA SER A 206 -6.69 -15.88 -5.32
C SER A 206 -6.76 -14.44 -5.83
N GLY A 207 -5.67 -13.96 -6.41
CA GLY A 207 -5.62 -12.62 -6.94
C GLY A 207 -6.26 -12.52 -8.33
N ARG A 208 -6.26 -11.30 -8.86
CA ARG A 208 -6.98 -10.97 -10.08
C ARG A 208 -6.16 -10.04 -10.96
N LEU A 209 -6.23 -10.28 -12.25
CA LEU A 209 -5.60 -9.45 -13.27
C LEU A 209 -6.45 -8.21 -13.51
N ASN A 210 -5.83 -7.04 -13.44
CA ASN A 210 -6.42 -5.80 -13.92
C ASN A 210 -5.99 -5.55 -15.38
N LYS A 211 -6.62 -4.57 -16.04
CA LYS A 211 -6.29 -4.22 -17.43
C LYS A 211 -4.80 -3.89 -17.64
N GLN A 212 -4.14 -3.21 -16.69
CA GLN A 212 -2.71 -2.86 -16.82
C GLN A 212 -1.86 -4.14 -16.89
N PHE A 213 -2.08 -5.08 -15.99
CA PHE A 213 -1.34 -6.34 -15.94
C PHE A 213 -1.59 -7.20 -17.19
N ILE A 214 -2.83 -7.27 -17.68
CA ILE A 214 -3.15 -7.97 -18.93
C ILE A 214 -2.35 -7.39 -20.11
N LEU A 215 -2.38 -6.06 -20.28
CA LEU A 215 -1.67 -5.38 -21.37
C LEU A 215 -0.15 -5.62 -21.31
N LEU A 216 0.43 -5.57 -20.12
CA LEU A 216 1.86 -5.79 -19.92
C LEU A 216 2.25 -7.26 -20.16
N LEU A 217 1.47 -8.22 -19.69
CA LEU A 217 1.71 -9.64 -19.94
C LEU A 217 1.58 -10.00 -21.43
N LEU A 218 0.59 -9.43 -22.13
CA LEU A 218 0.48 -9.53 -23.59
C LEU A 218 1.74 -8.98 -24.29
N THR A 219 2.21 -7.81 -23.85
CA THR A 219 3.45 -7.17 -24.37
C THR A 219 4.70 -8.03 -24.11
N LEU A 220 4.69 -8.83 -23.05
CA LEU A 220 5.76 -9.78 -22.71
C LEU A 220 5.61 -11.14 -23.41
N GLY A 221 4.61 -11.30 -24.28
CA GLY A 221 4.43 -12.48 -25.12
C GLY A 221 3.55 -13.57 -24.54
N VAL A 222 2.81 -13.32 -23.44
CA VAL A 222 1.77 -14.24 -23.00
C VAL A 222 0.65 -14.26 -24.06
N PRO A 223 0.26 -15.43 -24.60
CA PRO A 223 -0.72 -15.49 -25.68
C PRO A 223 -2.10 -14.95 -25.26
N LEU A 224 -2.78 -14.25 -26.17
CA LEU A 224 -4.15 -13.75 -25.95
C LEU A 224 -5.11 -14.87 -25.55
N SER A 225 -4.95 -16.05 -26.15
CA SER A 225 -5.77 -17.24 -25.89
C SER A 225 -5.75 -17.71 -24.43
N VAL A 226 -4.68 -17.41 -23.67
CA VAL A 226 -4.63 -17.68 -22.23
C VAL A 226 -5.65 -16.81 -21.48
N PHE A 227 -5.71 -15.52 -21.80
CA PHE A 227 -6.66 -14.59 -21.18
C PHE A 227 -8.10 -14.86 -21.61
N GLU A 228 -8.31 -15.22 -22.88
CA GLU A 228 -9.63 -15.64 -23.38
C GLU A 228 -10.13 -16.89 -22.64
N GLY A 229 -9.25 -17.87 -22.42
CA GLY A 229 -9.58 -19.08 -21.65
C GLY A 229 -9.93 -18.77 -20.19
N LEU A 230 -9.17 -17.91 -19.53
CA LEU A 230 -9.46 -17.48 -18.16
C LEU A 230 -10.78 -16.69 -18.07
N LEU A 231 -11.03 -15.81 -19.04
CA LEU A 231 -12.26 -15.03 -19.12
C LEU A 231 -13.46 -15.95 -19.35
N GLN A 232 -13.36 -16.90 -20.29
CA GLN A 232 -14.43 -17.85 -20.58
C GLN A 232 -14.74 -18.73 -19.37
N ALA A 233 -13.72 -19.29 -18.71
CA ALA A 233 -13.91 -20.10 -17.51
C ALA A 233 -14.61 -19.30 -16.40
N GLN A 234 -14.27 -18.02 -16.24
CA GLN A 234 -14.93 -17.15 -15.26
C GLN A 234 -16.37 -16.83 -15.65
N LEU A 235 -16.67 -16.63 -16.94
CA LEU A 235 -18.05 -16.44 -17.42
C LEU A 235 -18.90 -17.70 -17.19
N ASP A 236 -18.34 -18.88 -17.45
CA ASP A 236 -19.00 -20.16 -17.21
C ASP A 236 -19.32 -20.35 -15.71
N ASP A 237 -18.40 -19.96 -14.81
CA ASP A 237 -18.63 -19.97 -13.36
C ASP A 237 -19.75 -18.97 -12.98
N ILE A 238 -19.75 -17.76 -13.55
CA ILE A 238 -20.78 -16.74 -13.31
C ILE A 238 -22.17 -17.23 -13.75
N ASP A 239 -22.27 -17.85 -14.92
CA ASP A 239 -23.56 -18.29 -15.46
C ASP A 239 -24.22 -19.38 -14.59
N ARG A 240 -23.41 -20.13 -13.82
CA ARG A 240 -23.88 -21.18 -12.91
C ARG A 240 -24.28 -20.68 -11.52
N ILE A 241 -23.96 -19.44 -11.14
CA ILE A 241 -24.27 -18.88 -9.80
C ILE A 241 -25.74 -19.08 -9.38
N THR A 242 -26.67 -18.99 -10.31
CA THR A 242 -28.11 -19.04 -10.00
C THR A 242 -28.68 -20.46 -9.91
N VAL A 243 -27.94 -21.48 -10.34
CA VAL A 243 -28.41 -22.87 -10.48
C VAL A 243 -27.53 -23.90 -9.78
N ASP A 244 -26.32 -23.51 -9.37
CA ASP A 244 -25.34 -24.37 -8.70
C ASP A 244 -24.90 -23.72 -7.38
N ARG A 245 -25.33 -24.32 -6.26
CA ARG A 245 -25.05 -23.80 -4.92
C ARG A 245 -23.56 -23.79 -4.59
N GLU A 246 -22.82 -24.82 -5.00
CA GLU A 246 -21.38 -24.89 -4.70
C GLU A 246 -20.63 -23.81 -5.47
N ARG A 247 -20.95 -23.60 -6.75
CA ARG A 247 -20.37 -22.48 -7.52
C ARG A 247 -20.75 -21.13 -6.93
N ALA A 248 -22.01 -20.96 -6.51
CA ALA A 248 -22.45 -19.74 -5.85
C ALA A 248 -21.64 -19.46 -4.58
N LEU A 249 -21.44 -20.48 -3.73
CA LEU A 249 -20.61 -20.38 -2.52
C LEU A 249 -19.17 -20.00 -2.85
N ASP A 250 -18.53 -20.70 -3.78
CA ASP A 250 -17.15 -20.41 -4.20
C ASP A 250 -16.98 -18.97 -4.72
N CYS A 251 -17.93 -18.50 -5.54
CA CYS A 251 -17.91 -17.15 -6.09
C CYS A 251 -18.16 -16.08 -5.02
N VAL A 252 -19.12 -16.31 -4.11
CA VAL A 252 -19.43 -15.35 -3.04
C VAL A 252 -18.27 -15.29 -2.05
N ASP A 253 -17.74 -16.42 -1.58
CA ASP A 253 -16.61 -16.49 -0.64
C ASP A 253 -15.38 -15.72 -1.17
N GLY A 254 -15.12 -15.80 -2.47
CA GLY A 254 -14.05 -15.03 -3.13
C GLY A 254 -14.20 -13.50 -3.02
N GLU A 255 -15.42 -12.99 -2.82
CA GLU A 255 -15.74 -11.56 -2.76
C GLU A 255 -16.05 -11.05 -1.33
N VAL A 256 -16.33 -11.93 -0.35
CA VAL A 256 -16.66 -11.55 1.05
C VAL A 256 -15.57 -10.70 1.73
N ASP A 257 -14.30 -10.85 1.34
CA ASP A 257 -13.19 -10.07 1.93
C ASP A 257 -12.92 -8.73 1.23
N ALA A 258 -13.49 -8.52 0.04
CA ALA A 258 -13.11 -7.41 -0.82
C ALA A 258 -13.73 -6.09 -0.35
N GLU A 259 -14.96 -6.14 0.17
CA GLU A 259 -15.71 -5.01 0.71
C GLU A 259 -16.64 -5.62 1.77
N ALA A 260 -16.52 -5.20 3.05
CA ALA A 260 -17.39 -5.64 4.14
C ALA A 260 -18.81 -5.09 3.94
N ASP A 261 -19.49 -5.57 2.90
CA ASP A 261 -20.88 -5.27 2.59
C ASP A 261 -21.75 -6.40 3.15
N SER A 262 -22.75 -6.04 3.95
CA SER A 262 -23.67 -7.00 4.57
C SER A 262 -24.34 -7.88 3.51
N PHE A 263 -24.51 -7.38 2.29
CA PHE A 263 -25.05 -8.14 1.17
C PHE A 263 -24.30 -9.46 0.90
N HIS A 264 -22.96 -9.42 0.79
CA HIS A 264 -22.19 -10.62 0.45
C HIS A 264 -22.20 -11.64 1.59
N GLN A 265 -22.15 -11.16 2.84
CA GLN A 265 -22.21 -12.00 4.02
C GLN A 265 -23.59 -12.67 4.16
N ASP A 266 -24.68 -11.91 4.05
CA ASP A 266 -26.04 -12.43 4.15
C ASP A 266 -26.29 -13.49 3.06
N LEU A 267 -25.86 -13.22 1.83
CA LEU A 267 -25.98 -14.18 0.73
C LEU A 267 -25.20 -15.46 0.99
N TYR A 268 -23.98 -15.35 1.52
CA TYR A 268 -23.14 -16.50 1.86
C TYR A 268 -23.78 -17.35 2.97
N GLU A 269 -24.28 -16.71 4.03
CA GLU A 269 -24.95 -17.38 5.15
C GLU A 269 -26.23 -18.09 4.69
N MET A 270 -27.03 -17.47 3.82
CA MET A 270 -28.21 -18.11 3.23
C MET A 270 -27.85 -19.36 2.40
N LEU A 271 -26.77 -19.29 1.62
CA LEU A 271 -26.30 -20.44 0.84
C LEU A 271 -25.82 -21.58 1.74
N LEU A 272 -25.08 -21.26 2.81
CA LEU A 272 -24.61 -22.23 3.81
C LEU A 272 -25.74 -22.87 4.61
N ALA A 273 -26.77 -22.09 4.95
CA ALA A 273 -27.95 -22.58 5.66
C ALA A 273 -28.83 -23.52 4.78
N GLY A 274 -28.51 -23.67 3.50
CA GLY A 274 -29.16 -24.62 2.61
C GLY A 274 -30.55 -24.20 2.14
N HIS A 275 -30.85 -22.89 2.16
CA HIS A 275 -32.10 -22.37 1.61
C HIS A 275 -32.28 -22.80 0.13
N ASP A 276 -33.52 -23.05 -0.29
CA ASP A 276 -33.85 -23.39 -1.67
C ASP A 276 -33.45 -22.22 -2.59
N MET A 277 -32.65 -22.49 -3.62
CA MET A 277 -32.18 -21.47 -4.57
C MET A 277 -33.33 -20.89 -5.41
N ASN A 278 -34.48 -21.55 -5.45
CA ASN A 278 -35.70 -21.05 -6.10
C ASN A 278 -36.57 -20.21 -5.17
N GLU A 279 -36.25 -20.12 -3.88
CA GLU A 279 -36.96 -19.23 -2.96
C GLU A 279 -36.84 -17.79 -3.48
N PRO A 280 -37.95 -17.03 -3.58
CA PRO A 280 -37.97 -15.75 -4.28
C PRO A 280 -36.90 -14.74 -3.85
N TYR A 281 -36.62 -14.65 -2.54
CA TYR A 281 -35.62 -13.72 -2.02
C TYR A 281 -34.20 -14.18 -2.38
N LEU A 282 -33.79 -15.42 -2.07
CA LEU A 282 -32.47 -15.95 -2.42
C LEU A 282 -32.23 -15.90 -3.94
N ALA A 283 -33.22 -16.33 -4.73
CA ALA A 283 -33.14 -16.30 -6.19
C ALA A 283 -32.91 -14.88 -6.72
N SER A 284 -33.54 -13.87 -6.10
CA SER A 284 -33.34 -12.47 -6.44
C SER A 284 -31.92 -11.99 -6.10
N GLN A 285 -31.41 -12.35 -4.91
CA GLN A 285 -30.06 -11.97 -4.50
C GLN A 285 -28.98 -12.63 -5.36
N LEU A 286 -29.16 -13.90 -5.72
CA LEU A 286 -28.24 -14.60 -6.64
C LEU A 286 -28.22 -13.97 -8.03
N ARG A 287 -29.38 -13.59 -8.58
CA ARG A 287 -29.45 -12.86 -9.86
C ARG A 287 -28.78 -11.50 -9.77
N HIS A 288 -28.99 -10.77 -8.67
CA HIS A 288 -28.33 -9.49 -8.45
C HIS A 288 -26.80 -9.68 -8.39
N PHE A 289 -26.32 -10.64 -7.60
CA PHE A 289 -24.89 -10.96 -7.48
C PHE A 289 -24.28 -11.38 -8.82
N GLN A 290 -24.96 -12.24 -9.58
CA GLN A 290 -24.53 -12.65 -10.91
C GLN A 290 -24.38 -11.46 -11.86
N ASN A 291 -25.40 -10.58 -11.92
CA ASN A 291 -25.38 -9.41 -12.78
C ASN A 291 -24.28 -8.42 -12.38
N THR A 292 -24.15 -8.13 -11.09
CA THR A 292 -23.09 -7.25 -10.57
C THR A 292 -21.70 -7.80 -10.86
N THR A 293 -21.50 -9.11 -10.71
CA THR A 293 -20.22 -9.78 -11.02
C THR A 293 -19.91 -9.71 -12.52
N ARG A 294 -20.90 -9.96 -13.38
CA ARG A 294 -20.77 -9.82 -14.84
C ARG A 294 -20.45 -8.38 -15.24
N ASP A 295 -21.08 -7.40 -14.62
CA ASP A 295 -20.84 -5.97 -14.87
C ASP A 295 -19.46 -5.51 -14.40
N LYS A 296 -18.99 -5.98 -13.24
CA LYS A 296 -17.61 -5.76 -12.77
C LYS A 296 -16.62 -6.31 -13.79
N LEU A 297 -16.84 -7.52 -14.32
CA LEU A 297 -16.00 -8.14 -15.33
C LEU A 297 -16.00 -7.34 -16.65
N ARG A 298 -17.18 -6.93 -17.14
CA ARG A 298 -17.33 -6.10 -18.34
C ARG A 298 -16.62 -4.75 -18.23
N THR A 299 -16.76 -4.07 -17.10
CA THR A 299 -16.26 -2.69 -16.94
C THR A 299 -14.78 -2.65 -16.56
N LYS A 300 -14.35 -3.49 -15.62
CA LYS A 300 -13.00 -3.47 -15.04
C LYS A 300 -12.07 -4.54 -15.61
N LEU A 301 -12.59 -5.55 -16.32
CA LEU A 301 -11.83 -6.71 -16.82
C LEU A 301 -10.95 -7.33 -15.73
N ASN A 302 -11.54 -7.51 -14.54
CA ASN A 302 -10.87 -7.98 -13.35
C ASN A 302 -10.85 -9.52 -13.31
N ILE A 303 -10.04 -10.15 -14.16
CA ILE A 303 -10.06 -11.60 -14.41
C ILE A 303 -9.43 -12.35 -13.23
N ALA A 304 -10.14 -13.31 -12.65
CA ALA A 304 -9.64 -14.10 -11.53
C ALA A 304 -8.55 -15.10 -11.99
N VAL A 305 -7.47 -15.23 -11.21
CA VAL A 305 -6.39 -16.19 -11.49
C VAL A 305 -6.22 -17.09 -10.26
N LYS A 306 -6.70 -18.34 -10.35
CA LYS A 306 -6.72 -19.28 -9.21
C LYS A 306 -5.33 -19.47 -8.60
N ARG A 307 -4.32 -19.69 -9.45
CA ARG A 307 -2.90 -19.83 -9.07
C ARG A 307 -2.19 -18.49 -8.98
N SER A 308 -2.72 -17.58 -8.19
CA SER A 308 -2.11 -16.28 -7.90
C SER A 308 -2.51 -15.78 -6.51
N ALA A 309 -1.84 -14.74 -6.00
CA ALA A 309 -2.17 -14.10 -4.74
C ALA A 309 -1.47 -12.75 -4.58
N TYR A 310 -1.99 -11.91 -3.69
CA TYR A 310 -1.29 -10.72 -3.20
C TYR A 310 -0.61 -11.01 -1.87
N PHE A 311 0.64 -10.58 -1.72
CA PHE A 311 1.42 -10.76 -0.49
C PHE A 311 2.04 -9.46 -0.04
N LEU A 312 2.08 -9.22 1.27
CA LEU A 312 2.97 -8.20 1.83
C LEU A 312 4.42 -8.60 1.57
N GLY A 313 5.22 -7.66 1.08
CA GLY A 313 6.65 -7.87 0.89
C GLY A 313 7.45 -7.67 2.18
N VAL A 314 8.44 -8.53 2.39
CA VAL A 314 9.46 -8.41 3.44
C VAL A 314 10.85 -8.79 2.92
N VAL A 315 11.88 -8.46 3.68
CA VAL A 315 13.28 -8.79 3.33
C VAL A 315 13.74 -10.05 4.04
N ASP A 316 14.61 -10.82 3.39
CA ASP A 316 15.32 -11.93 4.00
C ASP A 316 16.40 -11.44 4.98
N HIS A 317 16.04 -11.33 6.27
CA HIS A 317 17.00 -10.95 7.30
C HIS A 317 18.06 -12.03 7.60
N CYS A 318 17.93 -13.25 7.06
CA CYS A 318 18.90 -14.33 7.22
C CYS A 318 19.98 -14.34 6.13
N GLY A 319 19.73 -13.71 4.98
CA GLY A 319 20.66 -13.67 3.85
C GLY A 319 20.85 -15.02 3.15
N VAL A 320 19.82 -15.86 3.10
CA VAL A 320 19.81 -17.21 2.50
C VAL A 320 19.24 -17.24 1.08
N LEU A 321 18.57 -16.17 0.64
CA LEU A 321 18.07 -15.99 -0.72
C LEU A 321 19.11 -15.28 -1.59
N LYS A 322 19.33 -15.81 -2.80
CA LYS A 322 20.19 -15.21 -3.83
C LYS A 322 19.41 -14.22 -4.69
N GLU A 323 20.13 -13.39 -5.46
CA GLU A 323 19.48 -12.57 -6.49
C GLU A 323 18.67 -13.46 -7.46
N GLY A 324 17.45 -13.03 -7.75
CA GLY A 324 16.52 -13.81 -8.57
C GLY A 324 15.68 -14.84 -7.81
N GLU A 325 15.96 -15.06 -6.51
CA GLU A 325 15.19 -15.97 -5.66
C GLU A 325 14.20 -15.19 -4.76
N VAL A 326 13.05 -15.81 -4.51
CA VAL A 326 12.07 -15.38 -3.51
C VAL A 326 11.63 -16.57 -2.67
N TYR A 327 11.18 -16.31 -1.44
CA TYR A 327 10.55 -17.34 -0.60
C TYR A 327 9.10 -16.97 -0.34
N ILE A 328 8.20 -17.94 -0.55
CA ILE A 328 6.76 -17.79 -0.33
C ILE A 328 6.26 -19.08 0.32
N ASN A 329 5.62 -18.98 1.47
CA ASN A 329 5.02 -20.12 2.17
C ASN A 329 3.56 -19.84 2.46
N VAL A 330 2.68 -20.67 1.92
CA VAL A 330 1.23 -20.54 2.06
C VAL A 330 0.72 -21.84 2.70
N PRO A 331 0.63 -21.92 4.04
CA PRO A 331 0.21 -23.14 4.73
C PRO A 331 -1.13 -23.68 4.22
N THR A 332 -2.09 -22.81 3.92
CA THR A 332 -3.41 -23.17 3.38
C THR A 332 -3.38 -23.70 1.93
N LYS A 333 -2.25 -23.56 1.23
CA LYS A 333 -2.03 -24.05 -0.14
C LYS A 333 -0.86 -25.03 -0.23
N GLY A 334 -0.66 -25.83 0.83
CA GLY A 334 0.34 -26.90 0.85
C GLY A 334 1.75 -26.47 1.28
N GLY A 335 1.92 -25.27 1.80
CA GLY A 335 3.18 -24.80 2.40
C GLY A 335 4.09 -24.02 1.43
N PRO A 336 5.42 -24.21 1.51
CA PRO A 336 6.38 -23.52 0.65
C PRO A 336 6.12 -23.73 -0.84
N GLN A 337 6.08 -22.63 -1.59
CA GLN A 337 5.90 -22.63 -3.04
C GLN A 337 7.26 -22.71 -3.72
N VAL A 338 7.36 -23.50 -4.80
CA VAL A 338 8.60 -23.74 -5.54
C VAL A 338 8.37 -23.64 -7.04
N GLY A 339 9.31 -23.03 -7.76
CA GLY A 339 9.29 -22.89 -9.21
C GLY A 339 9.24 -21.44 -9.67
N PRO A 340 9.19 -21.20 -10.99
CA PRO A 340 9.13 -19.86 -11.53
C PRO A 340 7.83 -19.17 -11.12
N VAL A 341 7.92 -17.87 -10.84
CA VAL A 341 6.78 -17.01 -10.51
C VAL A 341 6.91 -15.68 -11.24
N ALA A 342 5.78 -15.11 -11.66
CA ALA A 342 5.73 -13.73 -12.15
C ALA A 342 5.25 -12.80 -11.03
N LEU A 343 5.93 -11.67 -10.84
CA LEU A 343 5.65 -10.69 -9.80
C LEU A 343 5.42 -9.32 -10.42
N MET A 344 4.50 -8.58 -9.82
CA MET A 344 4.22 -7.20 -10.18
C MET A 344 3.62 -6.44 -9.00
N ARG A 345 3.85 -5.13 -8.97
CA ARG A 345 3.24 -4.21 -8.00
C ARG A 345 2.22 -3.33 -8.70
N ASN A 346 1.08 -3.07 -8.07
CA ASN A 346 0.06 -2.17 -8.60
C ASN A 346 0.35 -0.72 -8.18
N PRO A 347 0.37 0.26 -9.09
CA PRO A 347 0.23 0.16 -10.55
C PRO A 347 1.54 -0.19 -11.25
N ALA A 348 1.42 -0.83 -12.42
CA ALA A 348 2.54 -1.10 -13.32
C ALA A 348 2.29 -0.42 -14.67
N TYR A 349 3.33 0.23 -15.19
CA TYR A 349 3.27 1.01 -16.46
C TYR A 349 4.34 0.61 -17.47
N ASP A 350 5.26 -0.27 -17.09
CA ASP A 350 6.38 -0.68 -17.90
C ASP A 350 6.54 -2.20 -17.86
N PRO A 351 6.83 -2.87 -18.98
CA PRO A 351 7.04 -4.32 -19.01
C PRO A 351 8.15 -4.81 -18.08
N ASP A 352 9.19 -4.01 -17.82
CA ASP A 352 10.27 -4.36 -16.89
C ASP A 352 9.83 -4.33 -15.42
N GLY A 353 8.67 -3.71 -15.15
CA GLY A 353 7.97 -3.77 -13.87
C GLY A 353 7.32 -5.12 -13.56
N ILE A 354 7.23 -6.02 -14.55
CA ILE A 354 6.89 -7.44 -14.34
C ILE A 354 8.20 -8.24 -14.24
N ARG A 355 8.37 -8.92 -13.10
CA ARG A 355 9.58 -9.68 -12.78
C ARG A 355 9.28 -11.17 -12.85
N VAL A 356 10.19 -11.96 -13.40
CA VAL A 356 10.12 -13.43 -13.33
C VAL A 356 11.25 -13.91 -12.43
N LEU A 357 10.89 -14.42 -11.25
CA LEU A 357 11.83 -14.88 -10.22
C LEU A 357 11.60 -16.36 -9.93
N GLU A 358 12.51 -16.96 -9.16
CA GLU A 358 12.43 -18.35 -8.73
C GLU A 358 11.94 -18.43 -7.28
N ALA A 359 10.77 -19.01 -7.05
CA ALA A 359 10.33 -19.35 -5.71
C ALA A 359 11.12 -20.59 -5.23
N VAL A 360 11.79 -20.47 -4.08
CA VAL A 360 12.63 -21.53 -3.51
C VAL A 360 12.20 -21.86 -2.10
N ASN A 361 12.39 -23.12 -1.69
CA ASN A 361 12.21 -23.52 -0.30
C ASN A 361 13.50 -23.28 0.51
N ARG A 362 13.38 -22.56 1.63
CA ARG A 362 14.46 -22.28 2.59
C ARG A 362 13.98 -22.59 4.00
N PRO A 363 14.43 -23.68 4.64
CA PRO A 363 14.02 -24.06 5.99
C PRO A 363 14.26 -22.98 7.06
N GLU A 364 15.25 -22.13 6.86
CA GLU A 364 15.60 -20.99 7.71
C GLU A 364 14.45 -19.96 7.78
N LEU A 365 13.68 -19.85 6.69
CA LEU A 365 12.57 -18.90 6.53
C LEU A 365 11.20 -19.53 6.84
N LYS A 366 11.15 -20.78 7.35
CA LYS A 366 9.89 -21.51 7.60
C LYS A 366 8.88 -20.79 8.50
N HIS A 367 9.38 -19.90 9.37
CA HIS A 367 8.58 -19.10 10.30
C HIS A 367 7.82 -17.96 9.61
N LEU A 368 8.16 -17.66 8.35
CA LEU A 368 7.49 -16.66 7.55
C LEU A 368 6.42 -17.35 6.70
N THR A 369 5.16 -16.97 6.93
CA THR A 369 3.99 -17.50 6.24
C THR A 369 3.16 -16.34 5.69
N ASN A 370 2.46 -16.58 4.58
CA ASN A 370 1.51 -15.64 3.99
C ASN A 370 2.10 -14.25 3.67
N CYS A 371 3.40 -14.22 3.33
CA CYS A 371 4.13 -13.06 2.83
C CYS A 371 5.08 -13.50 1.73
N ILE A 372 5.66 -12.53 1.02
CA ILE A 372 6.74 -12.77 0.07
C ILE A 372 8.04 -12.20 0.63
N VAL A 373 9.09 -13.03 0.64
CA VAL A 373 10.42 -12.66 1.13
C VAL A 373 11.34 -12.45 -0.05
N PHE A 374 11.92 -11.24 -0.14
CA PHE A 374 12.89 -10.86 -1.15
C PHE A 374 14.33 -11.02 -0.64
N ALA A 375 15.25 -11.31 -1.56
CA ALA A 375 16.67 -11.37 -1.25
C ALA A 375 17.19 -10.03 -0.65
N ALA A 376 18.05 -10.15 0.36
CA ALA A 376 18.70 -9.02 1.02
C ALA A 376 19.89 -8.43 0.24
N SER A 377 20.25 -9.02 -0.90
CA SER A 377 21.39 -8.64 -1.72
C SER A 377 21.13 -8.93 -3.20
N GLY A 378 21.98 -8.38 -4.06
CA GLY A 378 21.92 -8.51 -5.51
C GLY A 378 22.38 -7.22 -6.20
N ALA A 379 22.36 -7.20 -7.52
CA ALA A 379 22.79 -6.04 -8.29
C ALA A 379 21.91 -4.78 -8.06
N ARG A 380 20.61 -4.98 -7.82
CA ARG A 380 19.63 -3.94 -7.47
C ARG A 380 18.44 -4.54 -6.74
N SER A 381 17.84 -3.82 -5.80
CA SER A 381 16.67 -4.23 -5.02
C SER A 381 15.48 -4.64 -5.91
N GLU A 382 14.94 -5.85 -5.72
CA GLU A 382 13.79 -6.36 -6.49
C GLU A 382 12.51 -5.53 -6.27
N PRO A 383 12.13 -5.15 -5.04
CA PRO A 383 11.08 -4.15 -4.79
C PRO A 383 11.23 -2.87 -5.63
N ASP A 384 12.43 -2.28 -5.65
CA ASP A 384 12.71 -1.03 -6.37
C ASP A 384 12.58 -1.21 -7.90
N ARG A 385 12.93 -2.39 -8.43
CA ARG A 385 12.74 -2.72 -9.86
C ARG A 385 11.26 -2.73 -10.26
N MET A 386 10.31 -2.92 -9.33
CA MET A 386 8.87 -2.90 -9.56
C MET A 386 8.25 -1.51 -9.35
N GLY A 387 8.74 -0.54 -10.15
CA GLY A 387 8.23 0.83 -10.16
C GLY A 387 8.62 1.65 -8.93
N GLY A 388 9.80 1.39 -8.35
CA GLY A 388 10.27 2.03 -7.12
C GLY A 388 9.49 1.57 -5.90
N GLY A 389 9.26 0.27 -5.77
CA GLY A 389 8.61 -0.31 -4.59
C GLY A 389 9.53 -0.42 -3.39
N ASP A 390 8.91 -0.53 -2.23
CA ASP A 390 9.57 -0.68 -0.94
C ASP A 390 8.85 -1.76 -0.10
N LEU A 391 9.23 -1.91 1.16
CA LEU A 391 8.66 -2.91 2.07
C LEU A 391 7.95 -2.24 3.25
N ASP A 392 7.44 -1.02 3.07
CA ASP A 392 6.77 -0.24 4.11
C ASP A 392 5.26 -0.56 4.25
N GLY A 393 4.79 -1.49 3.40
CA GLY A 393 3.39 -1.89 3.29
C GLY A 393 2.96 -2.31 1.89
N ASP A 394 3.86 -2.27 0.90
CA ASP A 394 3.57 -2.70 -0.46
C ASP A 394 3.09 -4.15 -0.51
N THR A 395 2.12 -4.38 -1.41
CA THR A 395 1.65 -5.71 -1.76
C THR A 395 2.08 -6.06 -3.18
N TYR A 396 2.52 -7.30 -3.34
CA TYR A 396 3.02 -7.84 -4.60
C TYR A 396 2.05 -8.89 -5.10
N PHE A 397 1.60 -8.70 -6.34
CA PHE A 397 0.81 -9.71 -7.04
C PHE A 397 1.76 -10.77 -7.59
N VAL A 398 1.59 -12.01 -7.12
CA VAL A 398 2.41 -13.15 -7.52
C VAL A 398 1.54 -14.14 -8.27
N ILE A 399 1.98 -14.52 -9.47
CA ILE A 399 1.34 -15.51 -10.33
C ILE A 399 2.21 -16.76 -10.36
N PHE A 400 1.59 -17.88 -9.99
CA PHE A 400 2.17 -19.24 -10.02
C PHE A 400 1.67 -20.06 -11.21
N ASP A 401 0.76 -19.51 -12.03
CA ASP A 401 0.22 -20.16 -13.22
C ASP A 401 1.24 -20.13 -14.36
N PRO A 402 1.77 -21.29 -14.81
CA PRO A 402 2.78 -21.34 -15.86
C PRO A 402 2.32 -20.71 -17.19
N SER A 403 1.02 -20.71 -17.48
CA SER A 403 0.48 -20.13 -18.72
C SER A 403 0.56 -18.60 -18.76
N LEU A 404 0.68 -17.97 -17.58
CA LEU A 404 0.76 -16.52 -17.41
C LEU A 404 2.18 -16.04 -17.06
N ILE A 405 3.15 -16.93 -16.91
CA ILE A 405 4.54 -16.56 -16.64
C ILE A 405 5.21 -16.26 -17.99
N PRO A 406 5.64 -15.00 -18.23
CA PRO A 406 6.35 -14.68 -19.46
C PRO A 406 7.65 -15.47 -19.58
N ALA A 407 8.05 -15.80 -20.80
CA ALA A 407 9.39 -16.33 -21.04
C ALA A 407 10.42 -15.34 -20.50
N ARG A 408 11.43 -15.82 -19.75
CA ARG A 408 12.51 -14.97 -19.25
C ARG A 408 13.14 -14.27 -20.44
N ARG A 409 12.98 -12.94 -20.53
CA ARG A 409 13.74 -12.14 -21.49
C ARG A 409 15.22 -12.36 -21.18
N ALA A 410 16.01 -12.74 -22.19
CA ALA A 410 17.46 -12.70 -22.05
C ALA A 410 17.86 -11.30 -21.56
N ALA A 411 18.78 -11.22 -20.60
CA ALA A 411 19.25 -9.98 -19.97
C ALA A 411 19.84 -8.92 -20.94
N ASN A 412 19.81 -9.21 -22.25
CA ASN A 412 20.40 -8.42 -23.32
C ASN A 412 19.39 -7.56 -24.09
N ALA A 413 18.10 -7.59 -23.74
CA ALA A 413 17.13 -6.63 -24.28
C ALA A 413 17.09 -5.34 -23.44
N THR A 414 18.25 -4.76 -23.13
CA THR A 414 18.34 -3.37 -22.70
C THR A 414 18.02 -2.50 -23.92
N VAL A 415 16.74 -2.34 -24.23
CA VAL A 415 16.32 -1.10 -24.89
C VAL A 415 16.75 -0.02 -23.91
N ALA A 416 17.69 0.83 -24.33
CA ALA A 416 18.13 1.96 -23.52
C ALA A 416 16.90 2.80 -23.18
N VAL A 417 16.31 2.57 -22.01
CA VAL A 417 15.33 3.48 -21.43
C VAL A 417 16.09 4.78 -21.29
N LYS A 418 15.80 5.75 -22.16
CA LYS A 418 16.30 7.12 -22.01
C LYS A 418 16.06 7.47 -20.55
N LYS A 419 17.14 7.74 -19.81
CA LYS A 419 17.06 8.22 -18.42
C LYS A 419 15.89 9.21 -18.37
N PRO A 420 14.90 9.02 -17.49
CA PRO A 420 13.83 9.99 -17.33
C PRO A 420 14.47 11.37 -17.26
N LEU A 421 13.93 12.33 -18.01
CA LEU A 421 14.35 13.72 -17.84
C LEU A 421 14.31 13.99 -16.33
N PRO A 422 15.38 14.59 -15.75
CA PRO A 422 15.40 14.86 -14.33
C PRO A 422 14.10 15.56 -13.93
N ALA A 423 13.54 15.20 -12.76
CA ALA A 423 12.23 15.64 -12.26
C ALA A 423 12.01 17.18 -12.22
N LYS A 424 13.00 17.98 -12.64
CA LYS A 424 12.97 19.43 -12.77
C LYS A 424 12.21 19.94 -14.00
N THR A 425 11.86 19.09 -14.97
CA THR A 425 11.20 19.55 -16.21
C THR A 425 9.93 18.77 -16.48
N ILE A 426 8.79 19.31 -16.04
CA ILE A 426 7.47 18.88 -16.51
C ILE A 426 7.01 19.93 -17.53
N VAL A 427 6.91 19.54 -18.80
CA VAL A 427 6.29 20.37 -19.83
C VAL A 427 4.81 20.04 -19.87
N ILE A 428 3.98 20.92 -19.33
CA ILE A 428 2.52 20.83 -19.46
C ILE A 428 2.09 21.93 -20.43
N SER A 429 1.41 21.55 -21.52
CA SER A 429 0.77 22.48 -22.48
C SER A 429 1.68 23.61 -22.99
N GLY A 430 2.90 23.31 -23.43
CA GLY A 430 3.82 24.30 -24.01
C GLY A 430 4.37 25.33 -23.02
N ARG A 431 4.08 25.22 -21.72
CA ARG A 431 4.71 26.01 -20.66
C ARG A 431 5.70 25.14 -19.92
N THR A 432 6.97 25.50 -20.02
CA THR A 432 8.03 24.94 -19.17
C THR A 432 7.80 25.43 -17.75
N GLN A 433 7.25 24.58 -16.88
CA GLN A 433 7.31 24.83 -15.44
C GLN A 433 8.54 24.12 -14.90
N THR A 434 9.55 24.92 -14.56
CA THR A 434 10.65 24.45 -13.74
C THR A 434 10.09 24.23 -12.33
N ILE A 435 9.80 22.98 -11.97
CA ILE A 435 9.65 22.63 -10.56
C ILE A 435 11.06 22.68 -9.99
N SER A 436 11.48 23.89 -9.63
CA SER A 436 12.55 24.08 -8.66
C SER A 436 12.18 23.18 -7.49
N ARG A 437 13.06 22.23 -7.10
CA ARG A 437 13.04 21.69 -5.72
C ARG A 437 13.08 22.96 -4.90
N THR A 438 11.95 23.34 -4.31
CA THR A 438 11.81 24.57 -3.57
C THR A 438 12.95 24.60 -2.58
N THR A 439 13.98 25.38 -2.90
CA THR A 439 14.97 25.85 -1.96
C THR A 439 14.21 26.26 -0.70
N PRO A 440 14.68 25.96 0.52
CA PRO A 440 13.97 26.36 1.73
C PRO A 440 13.64 27.85 1.59
N THR A 441 12.39 28.14 1.29
CA THR A 441 11.95 29.51 1.18
C THR A 441 12.03 30.01 2.59
N ASN A 442 12.67 31.15 2.81
CA ASN A 442 12.70 31.87 4.09
C ASN A 442 11.29 32.38 4.51
N LYS A 443 10.25 31.68 4.06
CA LYS A 443 8.83 31.92 4.27
C LYS A 443 8.41 31.15 5.51
N ASP A 444 7.58 31.78 6.32
CA ASP A 444 6.95 31.12 7.45
C ASP A 444 6.06 29.95 6.97
N MET A 445 5.91 28.95 7.83
CA MET A 445 5.20 27.72 7.54
C MET A 445 3.74 27.91 7.12
N ARG A 446 3.08 28.92 7.67
CA ARG A 446 1.69 29.25 7.35
C ARG A 446 1.59 29.75 5.91
N THR A 447 2.44 30.70 5.50
CA THR A 447 2.48 31.17 4.10
C THR A 447 2.74 30.01 3.13
N ALA A 448 3.69 29.14 3.47
CA ALA A 448 3.99 27.95 2.66
C ALA A 448 2.80 26.96 2.59
N ALA A 449 2.05 26.78 3.69
CA ALA A 449 0.84 25.98 3.73
C ALA A 449 -0.22 26.49 2.74
N ILE A 450 -0.49 27.80 2.79
CA ILE A 450 -1.50 28.45 1.95
C ILE A 450 -1.14 28.32 0.48
N GLU A 451 0.11 28.65 0.12
CA GLU A 451 0.59 28.53 -1.26
C GLU A 451 0.49 27.08 -1.76
N THR A 452 0.96 26.12 -0.96
CA THR A 452 0.89 24.69 -1.30
C THR A 452 -0.56 24.25 -1.50
N PHE A 453 -1.47 24.63 -0.61
CA PHE A 453 -2.88 24.26 -0.72
C PHE A 453 -3.54 24.86 -1.95
N VAL A 454 -3.37 26.17 -2.17
CA VAL A 454 -3.94 26.86 -3.32
C VAL A 454 -3.41 26.24 -4.61
N THR A 455 -2.10 26.00 -4.73
CA THR A 455 -1.52 25.45 -5.96
C THR A 455 -1.89 23.98 -6.20
N MET A 456 -1.96 23.14 -5.16
CA MET A 456 -2.02 21.68 -5.32
C MET A 456 -3.37 21.05 -4.97
N ARG A 457 -4.34 21.79 -4.42
CA ARG A 457 -5.68 21.24 -4.10
C ARG A 457 -6.33 20.62 -5.34
N CYS A 458 -7.02 19.50 -5.16
CA CYS A 458 -7.75 18.83 -6.25
C CYS A 458 -6.86 18.54 -7.48
N ASN A 459 -5.55 18.34 -7.28
CA ASN A 459 -4.65 17.97 -8.36
C ASN A 459 -4.73 16.46 -8.60
N PHE A 460 -5.32 16.08 -9.74
CA PHE A 460 -5.50 14.70 -10.17
C PHE A 460 -4.58 14.33 -11.35
N LEU A 461 -3.51 15.09 -11.59
CA LEU A 461 -2.63 14.90 -12.76
C LEU A 461 -2.15 13.46 -12.91
N LEU A 462 -1.73 12.80 -11.83
CA LEU A 462 -1.29 11.40 -11.87
C LEU A 462 -2.41 10.46 -12.35
N GLY A 463 -3.63 10.64 -11.84
CA GLY A 463 -4.79 9.86 -12.27
C GLY A 463 -5.15 10.15 -13.73
N SER A 464 -5.10 11.41 -14.15
CA SER A 464 -5.32 11.79 -15.55
C SER A 464 -4.27 11.21 -16.50
N LEU A 465 -2.99 11.21 -16.11
CA LEU A 465 -1.91 10.59 -16.90
C LEU A 465 -2.05 9.07 -16.95
N SER A 466 -2.45 8.43 -15.85
CA SER A 466 -2.72 6.98 -15.81
C SER A 466 -3.86 6.60 -16.75
N ASN A 467 -4.96 7.37 -16.75
CA ASN A 467 -6.09 7.17 -17.67
C ASN A 467 -5.69 7.38 -19.14
N GLU A 468 -4.90 8.42 -19.42
CA GLU A 468 -4.40 8.70 -20.78
C GLU A 468 -3.45 7.59 -21.26
N TRP A 469 -2.57 7.09 -20.39
CA TRP A 469 -1.70 5.96 -20.69
C TRP A 469 -2.52 4.72 -21.06
N MET A 470 -3.52 4.38 -20.23
CA MET A 470 -4.44 3.27 -20.49
C MET A 470 -5.17 3.42 -21.83
N ALA A 471 -5.67 4.62 -22.14
CA ALA A 471 -6.36 4.88 -23.39
C ALA A 471 -5.45 4.67 -24.61
N ARG A 472 -4.22 5.21 -24.57
CA ARG A 472 -3.27 5.11 -25.69
C ARG A 472 -2.73 3.71 -25.90
N VAL A 473 -2.32 3.02 -24.83
CA VAL A 473 -1.79 1.67 -24.91
C VAL A 473 -2.88 0.70 -25.35
N GLY A 474 -4.10 0.86 -24.84
CA GLY A 474 -5.26 0.07 -25.27
C GLY A 474 -5.56 0.22 -26.77
N THR A 475 -5.47 1.44 -27.32
CA THR A 475 -5.69 1.66 -28.77
C THR A 475 -4.59 1.11 -29.66
N ALA A 476 -3.36 0.94 -29.15
CA ALA A 476 -2.23 0.46 -29.94
C ALA A 476 -2.16 -1.08 -30.09
N LEU A 477 -3.01 -1.81 -29.36
CA LEU A 477 -3.10 -3.27 -29.38
C LEU A 477 -4.29 -3.80 -30.19
N ASN A 478 -5.14 -2.91 -30.70
CA ASN A 478 -6.12 -3.20 -31.76
C ASN A 478 -5.49 -2.94 -33.13
#